data_AF-A0AAD5Q582-F1
#
_entry.id   AF-A0AAD5Q582-F1
#
_cell.length_a   1.000
_cell.length_b   1.000
_cell.length_c   1.000
_cell.angle_alpha   90.00
_cell.angle_beta   90.00
_cell.angle_gamma   90.00
#
_symmetry.space_group_name_H-M   'P 1'
#
loop_
_entity.id
_entity.type
_entity.pdbx_description
1 polymer ?
#
loop_
_entity_poly.entity_id
_entity_poly.type
_entity_poly.pdbx_seq_one_letter_code
_entity_poly.pdbx_strand_id
1 'polypeptide(L)'
;MPFQAELEGEGVAALRAFLRERMARSTELELRALLNASDARRLTPTELRRCADWLRELRAADPSTPTLRQLLAANARVVPRVVAEDGGSDLATVAADEKARQRYLAKRRQQLQRLDEEMRYGRLVRNVKKETASKELQRNLKSVRQHMSIGANMIVSRIVAFIVVYMVSRPLFDSETKRVIAGLAGAIGMMLLEMVLFITRAAKYEAIESYQRRQHEGVF
;
A
#
# COMPACT_ATOMS: atom_id res chain seq x y z
N MET A 1 37.80 -14.08 11.01
CA MET A 1 37.49 -15.05 9.95
C MET A 1 36.72 -14.34 8.84
N PRO A 2 37.35 -13.93 7.71
CA PRO A 2 36.62 -13.39 6.58
C PRO A 2 35.88 -14.54 5.87
N PHE A 3 34.56 -14.53 5.92
CA PHE A 3 33.74 -15.47 5.16
C PHE A 3 33.54 -14.93 3.75
N GLN A 4 33.95 -15.69 2.72
CA GLN A 4 33.62 -15.36 1.34
C GLN A 4 32.38 -16.15 0.93
N ALA A 5 31.34 -15.42 0.51
CA ALA A 5 30.11 -16.01 0.01
C ALA A 5 30.24 -16.22 -1.50
N GLU A 6 30.19 -17.47 -1.94
CA GLU A 6 30.19 -17.86 -3.34
C GLU A 6 28.77 -18.25 -3.77
N LEU A 7 28.46 -18.02 -5.04
CA LEU A 7 27.22 -18.46 -5.67
C LEU A 7 27.54 -19.65 -6.55
N GLU A 8 26.91 -20.79 -6.25
CA GLU A 8 27.10 -22.03 -7.00
C GLU A 8 25.77 -22.49 -7.61
N GLY A 9 25.78 -22.89 -8.89
CA GLY A 9 24.57 -23.48 -9.49
C GLY A 9 24.49 -23.47 -11.01
N GLU A 10 23.43 -24.10 -11.53
CA GLU A 10 23.15 -24.19 -12.96
C GLU A 10 22.80 -22.82 -13.56
N GLY A 11 22.12 -21.97 -12.80
CA GLY A 11 21.85 -20.58 -13.20
C GLY A 11 23.11 -19.75 -13.41
N VAL A 12 24.19 -20.03 -12.67
CA VAL A 12 25.50 -19.37 -12.84
C VAL A 12 26.17 -19.83 -14.15
N ALA A 13 26.11 -21.12 -14.45
CA ALA A 13 26.62 -21.66 -15.70
C ALA A 13 25.85 -21.13 -16.92
N ALA A 14 24.51 -21.06 -16.82
CA ALA A 14 23.64 -20.53 -17.87
C ALA A 14 23.91 -19.04 -18.12
N LEU A 15 24.11 -18.25 -17.06
CA LEU A 15 24.48 -16.84 -17.16
C LEU A 15 25.81 -16.66 -17.90
N ARG A 16 26.84 -17.44 -17.55
CA ARG A 16 28.14 -17.39 -18.24
C ARG A 16 28.05 -17.85 -19.69
N ALA A 17 27.29 -18.89 -19.98
CA ALA A 17 27.06 -19.37 -21.35
C ALA A 17 26.38 -18.30 -22.22
N PHE A 18 25.32 -17.67 -21.68
CA PHE A 18 24.59 -16.61 -22.36
C PHE A 18 25.48 -15.38 -22.65
N LEU A 19 26.28 -14.95 -21.66
CA LEU A 19 27.21 -13.86 -21.83
C LEU A 19 28.33 -14.21 -22.83
N ARG A 20 28.82 -15.45 -22.83
CA ARG A 20 29.83 -15.92 -23.80
C ARG A 20 29.30 -15.88 -25.24
N GLU A 21 28.06 -16.30 -25.46
CA GLU A 21 27.42 -16.29 -26.77
C GLU A 21 27.22 -14.87 -27.31
N ARG A 22 26.76 -13.95 -26.46
CA ARG A 22 26.48 -12.57 -26.86
C ARG A 22 27.70 -11.65 -26.86
N MET A 23 28.76 -11.98 -26.12
CA MET A 23 29.97 -11.15 -25.98
C MET A 23 31.23 -11.73 -26.62
N ALA A 24 31.11 -12.70 -27.53
CA ALA A 24 32.23 -13.24 -28.29
C ALA A 24 33.08 -12.16 -29.02
N ARG A 25 32.47 -10.99 -29.32
CA ARG A 25 33.13 -9.85 -29.98
C ARG A 25 33.64 -8.75 -29.04
N SER A 26 33.46 -8.87 -27.72
CA SER A 26 33.92 -7.86 -26.76
C SER A 26 35.46 -7.89 -26.60
N THR A 27 36.07 -6.70 -26.56
CA THR A 27 37.52 -6.48 -26.44
C THR A 27 38.03 -6.65 -25.00
N GLU A 28 37.13 -6.88 -24.04
CA GLU A 28 37.46 -6.86 -22.61
C GLU A 28 38.11 -8.17 -22.15
N LEU A 29 39.42 -8.11 -21.87
CA LEU A 29 40.26 -9.26 -21.51
C LEU A 29 39.83 -9.92 -20.19
N GLU A 30 39.41 -9.11 -19.20
CA GLU A 30 38.97 -9.57 -17.88
C GLU A 30 37.70 -10.40 -17.95
N LEU A 31 36.72 -9.96 -18.73
CA LEU A 31 35.48 -10.69 -18.97
C LEU A 31 35.76 -12.03 -19.65
N ARG A 32 36.64 -12.06 -20.67
CA ARG A 32 37.02 -13.30 -21.34
C ARG A 32 37.72 -14.27 -20.37
N ALA A 33 38.56 -13.78 -19.49
CA ALA A 33 39.19 -14.58 -18.43
C ALA A 33 38.15 -15.14 -17.44
N LEU A 34 37.18 -14.32 -17.00
CA LEU A 34 36.10 -14.72 -16.09
C LEU A 34 35.11 -15.71 -16.73
N LEU A 35 34.81 -15.54 -18.02
CA LEU A 35 33.92 -16.43 -18.77
C LEU A 35 34.61 -17.75 -19.12
N ASN A 36 35.94 -17.78 -19.30
CA ASN A 36 36.71 -18.98 -19.62
C ASN A 36 37.33 -19.67 -18.40
N ALA A 37 37.08 -19.14 -17.19
CA ALA A 37 37.52 -19.76 -15.95
C ALA A 37 36.98 -21.20 -15.81
N SER A 38 37.84 -22.13 -15.38
CA SER A 38 37.55 -23.57 -15.28
C SER A 38 36.33 -23.88 -14.40
N ASP A 39 36.04 -23.04 -13.40
CA ASP A 39 34.91 -23.20 -12.49
C ASP A 39 33.63 -22.54 -13.04
N ALA A 40 33.10 -23.08 -14.14
CA ALA A 40 31.92 -22.55 -14.84
C ALA A 40 30.64 -22.41 -14.00
N ARG A 41 30.61 -23.01 -12.80
CA ARG A 41 29.45 -23.05 -11.90
C ARG A 41 29.56 -22.17 -10.67
N ARG A 42 30.67 -21.45 -10.48
CA ARG A 42 30.93 -20.63 -9.29
C ARG A 42 31.16 -19.17 -9.65
N LEU A 43 30.52 -18.26 -8.93
CA LEU A 43 30.71 -16.81 -9.05
C LEU A 43 30.86 -16.19 -7.66
N THR A 44 31.85 -15.31 -7.51
CA THR A 44 31.92 -14.43 -6.32
C THR A 44 30.87 -13.31 -6.42
N PRO A 45 30.52 -12.61 -5.32
CA PRO A 45 29.51 -11.56 -5.34
C PRO A 45 29.96 -10.35 -6.15
N THR A 46 31.27 -10.11 -6.22
CA THR A 46 31.89 -9.07 -7.04
C THR A 46 31.80 -9.42 -8.53
N GLU A 47 32.07 -10.66 -8.90
CA GLU A 47 31.92 -11.15 -10.29
C GLU A 47 30.45 -11.15 -10.73
N LEU A 48 29.51 -11.53 -9.86
CA LEU A 48 28.08 -11.48 -10.16
C LEU A 48 27.62 -10.04 -10.46
N ARG A 49 28.10 -9.05 -9.69
CA ARG A 49 27.79 -7.63 -9.92
C ARG A 49 28.30 -7.18 -11.28
N ARG A 50 29.55 -7.50 -11.63
CA ARG A 50 30.10 -7.21 -12.97
C ARG A 50 29.27 -7.86 -14.08
N CYS A 51 28.87 -9.13 -13.92
CA CYS A 51 27.96 -9.80 -14.86
C CYS A 51 26.60 -9.11 -14.98
N ALA A 52 26.06 -8.56 -13.90
CA ALA A 52 24.80 -7.83 -13.90
C ALA A 52 24.92 -6.48 -14.61
N ASP A 53 26.04 -5.77 -14.43
CA ASP A 53 26.32 -4.51 -15.10
C ASP A 53 26.46 -4.72 -16.62
N TRP A 54 27.17 -5.75 -17.05
CA TRP A 54 27.27 -6.10 -18.47
C TRP A 54 25.95 -6.55 -19.09
N LEU A 55 25.11 -7.31 -18.36
CA LEU A 55 23.76 -7.64 -18.83
C LEU A 55 22.90 -6.38 -19.02
N ARG A 56 23.10 -5.36 -18.17
CA ARG A 56 22.40 -4.09 -18.27
C ARG A 56 22.85 -3.29 -19.48
N GLU A 57 24.14 -3.30 -19.80
CA GLU A 57 24.69 -2.70 -21.02
C GLU A 57 24.19 -3.40 -22.29
N LEU A 58 24.22 -4.73 -22.31
CA LEU A 58 23.67 -5.52 -23.43
C LEU A 58 22.18 -5.23 -23.66
N ARG A 59 21.42 -5.08 -22.58
CA ARG A 59 20.01 -4.70 -22.65
C ARG A 59 19.78 -3.29 -23.17
N ALA A 60 20.68 -2.35 -22.85
CA ALA A 60 20.60 -0.99 -23.37
C ALA A 60 20.78 -0.97 -24.90
N ALA A 61 21.57 -1.90 -25.45
CA ALA A 61 21.74 -2.07 -26.88
C ALA A 61 20.64 -2.93 -27.53
N ASP A 62 20.19 -4.00 -26.86
CA ASP A 62 19.16 -4.93 -27.33
C ASP A 62 18.09 -5.16 -26.24
N PRO A 63 16.90 -4.53 -26.35
CA PRO A 63 15.82 -4.66 -25.38
C PRO A 63 15.29 -6.09 -25.19
N SER A 64 15.58 -7.02 -26.11
CA SER A 64 15.18 -8.42 -26.00
C SER A 64 16.04 -9.23 -25.02
N THR A 65 17.11 -8.64 -24.48
CA THR A 65 18.03 -9.29 -23.54
C THR A 65 17.35 -9.56 -22.18
N PRO A 66 17.33 -10.81 -21.68
CA PRO A 66 16.69 -11.16 -20.40
C PRO A 66 17.39 -10.53 -19.19
N THR A 67 16.63 -10.28 -18.11
CA THR A 67 17.20 -9.76 -16.85
C THR A 67 18.00 -10.85 -16.16
N LEU A 68 18.96 -10.46 -15.32
CA LEU A 68 19.61 -11.38 -14.37
C LEU A 68 18.58 -12.20 -13.58
N ARG A 69 17.50 -11.58 -13.12
CA ARG A 69 16.41 -12.28 -12.42
C ARG A 69 15.71 -13.31 -13.31
N GLN A 70 15.42 -12.98 -14.57
CA GLN A 70 14.79 -13.92 -15.51
C GLN A 70 15.72 -15.08 -15.88
N LEU A 71 17.02 -14.82 -16.11
CA LEU A 71 18.01 -15.85 -16.41
C LEU A 71 18.21 -16.82 -15.23
N LEU A 72 18.30 -16.28 -14.01
CA LEU A 72 18.48 -17.08 -12.81
C LEU A 72 17.19 -17.81 -12.38
N ALA A 73 16.01 -17.23 -12.67
CA ALA A 73 14.74 -17.87 -12.39
C ALA A 73 14.39 -18.97 -13.41
N ALA A 74 14.79 -18.81 -14.68
CA ALA A 74 14.55 -19.79 -15.74
C ALA A 74 15.42 -21.05 -15.58
N ASN A 75 16.65 -20.91 -15.09
CA ASN A 75 17.65 -21.99 -15.04
C ASN A 75 17.90 -22.45 -13.60
N ALA A 76 16.87 -23.02 -12.97
CA ALA A 76 16.77 -23.41 -11.56
C ALA A 76 18.08 -23.67 -10.77
N ARG A 77 18.04 -23.25 -9.50
CA ARG A 77 19.00 -23.48 -8.39
C ARG A 77 20.34 -22.73 -8.50
N VAL A 78 20.36 -21.54 -7.90
CA VAL A 78 21.57 -20.90 -7.37
C VAL A 78 21.57 -21.09 -5.86
N VAL A 79 22.57 -21.76 -5.33
CA VAL A 79 22.74 -22.00 -3.89
C VAL A 79 23.89 -21.11 -3.40
N PRO A 80 23.68 -20.28 -2.37
CA PRO A 80 24.76 -19.55 -1.73
C PRO A 80 25.60 -20.53 -0.90
N ARG A 81 26.89 -20.64 -1.23
CA ARG A 81 27.88 -21.42 -0.49
C ARG A 81 28.79 -20.47 0.26
N VAL A 82 28.98 -20.68 1.56
CA VAL A 82 29.95 -19.90 2.35
C VAL A 82 31.18 -20.77 2.52
N VAL A 83 32.29 -20.34 1.92
CA VAL A 83 33.59 -21.02 2.06
C VAL A 83 34.37 -20.31 3.17
N ALA A 84 34.78 -21.07 4.18
CA ALA A 84 35.75 -20.62 5.16
C ALA A 84 37.14 -21.01 4.65
N GLU A 85 38.11 -20.09 4.73
CA GLU A 85 39.51 -20.46 4.53
C GLU A 85 39.92 -21.46 5.63
N ASP A 86 40.41 -22.63 5.20
CA ASP A 86 40.90 -23.70 6.08
C ASP A 86 42.19 -23.24 6.78
N GLY A 87 42.03 -22.48 7.86
CA GLY A 87 43.05 -22.28 8.88
C GLY A 87 42.87 -23.38 9.94
N GLY A 88 43.73 -24.39 9.90
CA GLY A 88 43.76 -25.47 10.89
C GLY A 88 43.74 -24.91 12.31
N SER A 89 42.73 -25.29 13.10
CA SER A 89 42.59 -24.81 14.48
C SER A 89 42.28 -25.96 15.43
N ASP A 90 42.98 -25.93 16.56
CA ASP A 90 42.93 -26.91 17.64
C ASP A 90 41.49 -27.26 18.08
N LEU A 91 41.23 -28.56 18.25
CA LEU A 91 39.94 -29.18 18.56
C LEU A 91 39.16 -28.54 19.73
N ALA A 92 39.84 -27.88 20.67
CA ALA A 92 39.21 -27.20 21.79
C ALA A 92 38.55 -25.85 21.41
N THR A 93 39.09 -25.15 20.40
CA THR A 93 38.56 -23.87 19.92
C THR A 93 37.32 -24.06 19.04
N VAL A 94 37.29 -25.13 18.24
CA VAL A 94 36.16 -25.51 17.39
C VAL A 94 34.91 -25.84 18.21
N ALA A 95 35.05 -26.58 19.31
CA ALA A 95 33.93 -26.96 20.18
C ALA A 95 33.31 -25.76 20.93
N ALA A 96 34.10 -24.75 21.27
CA ALA A 96 33.62 -23.51 21.88
C ALA A 96 32.86 -22.65 20.85
N ASP A 97 33.39 -22.55 19.63
CA ASP A 97 32.76 -21.85 18.52
C ASP A 97 31.45 -22.51 18.06
N GLU A 98 31.38 -23.84 18.06
CA GLU A 98 30.14 -24.57 17.76
C GLU A 98 29.03 -24.29 18.78
N LYS A 99 29.34 -24.25 20.07
CA LYS A 99 28.35 -23.90 21.11
C LYS A 99 27.88 -22.45 20.99
N ALA A 100 28.78 -21.52 20.67
CA ALA A 100 28.42 -20.12 20.41
C ALA A 100 27.52 -20.00 19.16
N ARG A 101 27.86 -20.74 18.10
CA ARG A 101 27.08 -20.81 16.85
C ARG A 101 25.69 -21.41 17.08
N GLN A 102 25.57 -22.49 17.85
CA GLN A 102 24.27 -23.08 18.20
C GLN A 102 23.39 -22.11 18.99
N ARG A 103 23.97 -21.37 19.95
CA ARG A 103 23.24 -20.33 20.71
C ARG A 103 22.78 -19.18 19.82
N TYR A 104 23.63 -18.72 18.89
CA TYR A 104 23.27 -17.69 17.92
C TYR A 104 22.14 -18.16 16.98
N LEU A 105 22.25 -19.38 16.45
CA LEU A 105 21.24 -19.97 15.57
C LEU A 105 19.91 -20.18 16.30
N ALA A 106 19.92 -20.59 17.57
CA ALA A 106 18.73 -20.73 18.39
C ALA A 106 18.03 -19.38 18.61
N LYS A 107 18.78 -18.33 18.99
CA LYS A 107 18.24 -16.97 19.13
C LYS A 107 17.63 -16.46 17.81
N ARG A 108 18.32 -16.70 16.69
CA ARG A 108 17.86 -16.27 15.37
C ARG A 108 16.60 -17.01 14.93
N ARG A 109 16.48 -18.32 15.20
CA ARG A 109 15.25 -19.09 14.95
C ARG A 109 14.07 -18.53 15.72
N GLN A 110 14.27 -18.20 16.99
CA GLN A 110 13.22 -17.60 17.82
C GLN A 110 12.77 -16.23 17.29
N GLN A 111 13.71 -15.39 16.83
CA GLN A 111 13.38 -14.10 16.20
C GLN A 111 12.59 -14.28 14.90
N LEU A 112 12.99 -15.24 14.05
CA LEU A 112 12.29 -15.52 12.79
C LEU A 112 10.87 -16.05 13.04
N GLN A 113 10.67 -16.87 14.08
CA GLN A 113 9.34 -17.34 14.48
C GLN A 113 8.43 -16.19 14.91
N ARG A 114 8.94 -15.27 15.74
CA ARG A 114 8.17 -14.07 16.14
C ARG A 114 7.75 -13.22 14.96
N LEU A 115 8.66 -12.98 14.02
CA LEU A 115 8.36 -12.22 12.79
C LEU A 115 7.32 -12.93 11.92
N ASP A 116 7.38 -14.25 11.79
CA ASP A 116 6.38 -14.99 11.01
C ASP A 116 4.99 -14.98 11.68
N GLU A 117 4.95 -15.09 13.02
CA GLU A 117 3.73 -14.91 13.80
C GLU A 117 3.12 -13.51 13.58
N GLU A 118 3.92 -12.45 13.71
CA GLU A 118 3.46 -11.07 13.46
C GLU A 118 2.94 -10.88 12.03
N MET A 119 3.63 -11.43 11.02
CA MET A 119 3.16 -11.39 9.63
C MET A 119 1.87 -12.18 9.41
N ARG A 120 1.70 -13.30 10.12
CA ARG A 120 0.49 -14.12 10.06
C ARG A 120 -0.69 -13.43 10.72
N TYR A 121 -0.51 -12.87 11.92
CA TYR A 121 -1.50 -12.03 12.57
C TYR A 121 -1.86 -10.84 11.69
N GLY A 122 -0.86 -10.11 11.18
CA GLY A 122 -1.05 -8.99 10.28
C GLY A 122 -1.92 -9.35 9.07
N ARG A 123 -1.69 -10.51 8.43
CA ARG A 123 -2.52 -10.99 7.30
C ARG A 123 -3.96 -11.32 7.71
N LEU A 124 -4.17 -11.93 8.88
CA LEU A 124 -5.51 -12.27 9.39
C LEU A 124 -6.33 -11.00 9.69
N VAL A 125 -5.74 -9.99 10.31
CA VAL A 125 -6.46 -8.74 10.65
C VAL A 125 -6.46 -7.69 9.54
N ARG A 126 -5.64 -7.81 8.49
CA ARG A 126 -5.56 -6.81 7.41
C ARG A 126 -6.88 -6.65 6.66
N ASN A 127 -7.57 -7.75 6.39
CA ASN A 127 -8.83 -7.71 5.63
C ASN A 127 -9.96 -7.15 6.50
N VAL A 128 -9.98 -7.51 7.79
CA VAL A 128 -10.94 -6.99 8.77
C VAL A 128 -10.79 -5.48 8.94
N LYS A 129 -9.55 -4.98 9.14
CA LYS A 129 -9.29 -3.54 9.31
C LYS A 129 -9.64 -2.69 8.08
N LYS A 130 -9.44 -3.22 6.87
CA LYS A 130 -9.77 -2.49 5.63
C LYS A 130 -11.28 -2.38 5.41
N GLU A 131 -12.02 -3.44 5.68
CA GLU A 131 -13.48 -3.41 5.58
C GLU A 131 -14.11 -2.49 6.63
N THR A 132 -13.67 -2.57 7.88
CA THR A 132 -14.22 -1.70 8.94
C THR A 132 -13.88 -0.24 8.70
N ALA A 133 -12.62 0.08 8.37
CA ALA A 133 -12.22 1.46 8.11
C ALA A 133 -12.96 2.06 6.91
N SER A 134 -13.10 1.31 5.80
CA SER A 134 -13.82 1.81 4.62
C SER A 134 -15.32 1.95 4.84
N LYS A 135 -15.96 1.01 5.55
CA LYS A 135 -17.38 1.08 5.94
C LYS A 135 -17.63 2.24 6.91
N GLU A 136 -16.76 2.47 7.88
CA GLU A 136 -16.86 3.61 8.80
C GLU A 136 -16.70 4.94 8.06
N LEU A 137 -15.72 5.04 7.15
CA LEU A 137 -15.49 6.25 6.37
C LEU A 137 -16.68 6.54 5.43
N GLN A 138 -17.24 5.52 4.79
CA GLN A 138 -18.47 5.66 3.99
C GLN A 138 -19.68 6.05 4.84
N ARG A 139 -19.83 5.49 6.05
CA ARG A 139 -20.91 5.85 6.98
C ARG A 139 -20.78 7.31 7.44
N ASN A 140 -19.57 7.75 7.76
CA ASN A 140 -19.27 9.13 8.13
C ASN A 140 -19.53 10.09 6.96
N LEU A 141 -19.07 9.77 5.75
CA LEU A 141 -19.33 10.59 4.56
C LEU A 141 -20.83 10.67 4.23
N LYS A 142 -21.57 9.57 4.36
CA LYS A 142 -23.02 9.56 4.15
C LYS A 142 -23.73 10.44 5.19
N SER A 143 -23.33 10.35 6.45
CA SER A 143 -23.85 11.21 7.53
C SER A 143 -23.56 12.69 7.26
N VAL A 144 -22.32 13.04 6.95
CA VAL A 144 -21.91 14.42 6.64
C VAL A 144 -22.69 14.96 5.43
N ARG A 145 -22.82 14.18 4.35
CA ARG A 145 -23.60 14.57 3.17
C ARG A 145 -25.08 14.78 3.51
N GLN A 146 -25.64 13.94 4.37
CA GLN A 146 -27.03 14.06 4.82
C GLN A 146 -27.23 15.34 5.65
N HIS A 147 -26.36 15.64 6.61
CA HIS A 147 -26.41 16.88 7.38
C HIS A 147 -26.18 18.13 6.51
N MET A 148 -25.26 18.05 5.54
CA MET A 148 -24.99 19.15 4.62
C MET A 148 -26.18 19.44 3.70
N SER A 149 -26.85 18.41 3.17
CA SER A 149 -28.04 18.59 2.34
C SER A 149 -29.20 19.22 3.11
N ILE A 150 -29.36 18.85 4.38
CA ILE A 150 -30.39 19.43 5.26
C ILE A 150 -30.07 20.90 5.57
N GLY A 151 -28.82 21.20 5.93
CA GLY A 151 -28.37 22.57 6.19
C GLY A 151 -28.39 23.47 4.95
N ALA A 152 -28.05 22.94 3.78
CA ALA A 152 -28.09 23.66 2.52
C ALA A 152 -29.54 24.05 2.15
N ASN A 153 -30.50 23.12 2.27
CA ASN A 153 -31.90 23.41 2.01
C ASN A 153 -32.43 24.53 2.93
N MET A 154 -32.03 24.52 4.20
CA MET A 154 -32.37 25.55 5.19
C MET A 154 -31.92 26.95 4.77
N ILE A 155 -30.75 27.09 4.14
CA ILE A 155 -30.24 28.42 3.73
C ILE A 155 -30.88 28.83 2.39
N VAL A 156 -30.93 27.90 1.43
CA VAL A 156 -31.43 28.15 0.08
C VAL A 156 -32.88 28.59 0.10
N SER A 157 -33.73 27.94 0.91
CA SER A 157 -35.14 28.29 1.04
C SER A 157 -35.35 29.74 1.49
N ARG A 158 -34.54 30.25 2.43
CA ARG A 158 -34.63 31.62 2.94
C ARG A 158 -34.20 32.64 1.90
N ILE A 159 -33.17 32.32 1.12
CA ILE A 159 -32.74 33.17 0.00
C ILE A 159 -33.84 33.23 -1.06
N VAL A 160 -34.41 32.09 -1.43
CA VAL A 160 -35.51 32.03 -2.41
C VAL A 160 -36.73 32.80 -1.90
N ALA A 161 -37.10 32.62 -0.63
CA ALA A 161 -38.19 33.34 0.01
C ALA A 161 -37.99 34.86 -0.03
N PHE A 162 -36.78 35.32 0.30
CA PHE A 162 -36.41 36.72 0.23
C PHE A 162 -36.64 37.27 -1.18
N ILE A 163 -36.12 36.58 -2.19
CA ILE A 163 -36.22 37.01 -3.59
C ILE A 163 -37.69 37.03 -4.04
N VAL A 164 -38.46 35.98 -3.74
CA VAL A 164 -39.87 35.88 -4.12
C VAL A 164 -40.69 37.02 -3.50
N VAL A 165 -40.55 37.26 -2.19
CA VAL A 165 -41.29 38.33 -1.52
C VAL A 165 -40.82 39.71 -1.97
N TYR A 166 -39.51 39.90 -2.19
CA TYR A 166 -38.97 41.13 -2.78
C TYR A 166 -39.59 41.41 -4.16
N MET A 167 -39.68 40.41 -5.04
CA MET A 167 -40.29 40.58 -6.37
C MET A 167 -41.79 40.86 -6.30
N VAL A 168 -42.53 40.17 -5.43
CA VAL A 168 -43.98 40.41 -5.23
C VAL A 168 -44.23 41.79 -4.61
N SER A 169 -43.30 42.28 -3.79
CA SER A 169 -43.39 43.62 -3.19
C SER A 169 -43.11 44.75 -4.18
N ARG A 170 -42.53 44.44 -5.35
CA ARG A 170 -42.16 45.43 -6.38
C ARG A 170 -43.33 46.28 -6.87
N PRO A 171 -44.51 45.71 -7.23
CA PRO A 171 -45.69 46.51 -7.57
C PRO A 171 -46.39 47.15 -6.37
N LEU A 172 -46.16 46.66 -5.15
CA LEU A 172 -46.87 47.12 -3.94
C LEU A 172 -46.21 48.33 -3.27
N PHE A 173 -44.88 48.45 -3.37
CA PHE A 173 -44.13 49.54 -2.76
C PHE A 173 -43.23 50.20 -3.79
N ASP A 174 -43.21 51.53 -3.83
CA ASP A 174 -42.31 52.29 -4.70
C ASP A 174 -40.90 52.46 -4.12
N SER A 175 -40.79 52.47 -2.78
CA SER A 175 -39.52 52.60 -2.07
C SER A 175 -38.75 51.28 -2.03
N GLU A 176 -37.50 51.31 -2.48
CA GLU A 176 -36.57 50.16 -2.42
C GLU A 176 -36.39 49.64 -1.00
N THR A 177 -36.30 50.53 -0.01
CA THR A 177 -36.19 50.16 1.42
C THR A 177 -37.36 49.30 1.87
N LYS A 178 -38.59 49.66 1.48
CA LYS A 178 -39.80 48.89 1.84
C LYS A 178 -39.79 47.51 1.19
N ARG A 179 -39.30 47.39 -0.04
CA ARG A 179 -39.15 46.11 -0.75
C ARG A 179 -38.14 45.19 -0.07
N VAL A 180 -37.00 45.74 0.36
CA VAL A 180 -35.99 44.99 1.12
C VAL A 180 -36.52 44.52 2.47
N ILE A 181 -37.23 45.39 3.20
CA ILE A 181 -37.88 45.03 4.48
C ILE A 181 -38.92 43.93 4.27
N ALA A 182 -39.72 44.01 3.21
CA ALA A 182 -40.69 42.97 2.87
C ALA A 182 -40.01 41.63 2.56
N GLY A 183 -38.93 41.65 1.77
CA GLY A 183 -38.10 40.46 1.50
C GLY A 183 -37.55 39.85 2.79
N LEU A 184 -37.03 40.67 3.71
CA LEU A 184 -36.49 40.22 5.00
C LEU A 184 -37.59 39.60 5.88
N ALA A 185 -38.78 40.22 5.93
CA ALA A 185 -39.93 39.66 6.62
C ALA A 185 -40.34 38.31 6.03
N GLY A 186 -40.30 38.17 4.70
CA GLY A 186 -40.50 36.90 4.00
C GLY A 186 -39.49 35.82 4.38
N ALA A 187 -38.20 36.17 4.46
CA ALA A 187 -37.15 35.26 4.88
C ALA A 187 -37.32 34.79 6.33
N ILE A 188 -37.70 35.69 7.25
CA ILE A 188 -38.00 35.36 8.65
C ILE A 188 -39.24 34.46 8.74
N GLY A 189 -40.30 34.78 8.01
CA GLY A 189 -41.51 33.95 7.94
C GLY A 189 -41.20 32.53 7.45
N MET A 190 -40.37 32.40 6.41
CA MET A 190 -39.93 31.11 5.92
C MET A 190 -39.02 30.37 6.90
N MET A 191 -38.20 31.07 7.69
CA MET A 191 -37.44 30.46 8.79
C MET A 191 -38.36 29.84 9.85
N LEU A 192 -39.46 30.51 10.21
CA LEU A 192 -40.44 29.97 11.16
C LEU A 192 -41.16 28.75 10.58
N LEU A 193 -41.60 28.82 9.33
CA LEU A 193 -42.24 27.69 8.64
C LEU A 193 -41.31 26.47 8.58
N GLU A 194 -40.04 26.68 8.25
CA GLU A 194 -39.04 25.62 8.27
C GLU A 194 -38.82 25.03 9.65
N MET A 195 -38.80 25.83 10.72
CA MET A 195 -38.65 25.33 12.09
C MET A 195 -39.79 24.39 12.46
N VAL A 196 -41.03 24.77 12.15
CA VAL A 196 -42.22 23.93 12.39
C VAL A 196 -42.19 22.66 11.54
N LEU A 197 -41.84 22.78 10.25
CA LEU A 197 -41.66 21.64 9.35
C LEU A 197 -40.54 20.72 9.82
N PHE A 198 -39.45 21.26 10.36
CA PHE A 198 -38.34 20.50 10.89
C PHE A 198 -38.74 19.72 12.14
N ILE A 199 -39.42 20.36 13.10
CA ILE A 199 -39.91 19.69 14.31
C ILE A 199 -40.88 18.57 13.96
N THR A 200 -41.87 18.84 13.10
CA THR A 200 -42.86 17.83 12.70
C THR A 200 -42.23 16.68 11.93
N ARG A 201 -41.25 16.96 11.06
CA ARG A 201 -40.50 15.93 10.35
C ARG A 201 -39.60 15.13 11.30
N ALA A 202 -38.91 15.78 12.23
CA ALA A 202 -38.07 15.14 13.24
C ALA A 202 -38.89 14.20 14.13
N ALA A 203 -40.04 14.67 14.63
CA ALA A 203 -40.96 13.86 15.44
C ALA A 203 -41.48 12.63 14.67
N LYS A 204 -41.76 12.76 13.37
CA LYS A 204 -42.13 11.62 12.51
C LYS A 204 -40.99 10.61 12.34
N TYR A 205 -39.75 11.07 12.13
CA TYR A 205 -38.61 10.17 12.02
C TYR A 205 -38.32 9.44 13.33
N GLU A 206 -38.44 10.11 14.47
CA GLU A 206 -38.27 9.51 15.80
C GLU A 206 -39.33 8.44 16.09
N ALA A 207 -40.59 8.66 15.67
CA ALA A 207 -41.65 7.66 15.76
C ALA A 207 -41.36 6.42 14.88
N ILE A 208 -40.77 6.60 13.70
CA ILE A 208 -40.42 5.48 12.81
C ILE A 208 -39.20 4.72 13.34
N GLU A 209 -38.17 5.42 13.83
CA GLU A 209 -36.97 4.80 14.40
C GLU A 209 -37.30 3.99 15.66
N SER A 210 -38.16 4.52 16.54
CA SER A 210 -38.60 3.81 17.74
C SER A 210 -39.41 2.54 17.41
N TYR A 211 -40.19 2.55 16.32
CA TYR A 211 -40.89 1.35 15.84
C TYR A 211 -39.92 0.29 15.28
N GLN A 212 -38.92 0.72 14.50
CA GLN A 212 -37.88 -0.17 13.97
C GLN A 212 -37.00 -0.77 15.07
N ARG A 213 -36.65 0.00 16.10
CA ARG A 213 -35.89 -0.50 17.25
C ARG A 213 -36.64 -1.62 17.99
N ARG A 214 -37.94 -1.41 18.24
CA ARG A 214 -38.79 -2.42 18.89
C ARG A 214 -38.95 -3.69 18.06
N GLN A 215 -39.01 -3.59 16.74
CA GLN A 215 -39.05 -4.78 15.87
C GLN A 215 -37.71 -5.53 15.84
N HIS A 216 -36.57 -4.83 15.89
CA HIS A 216 -35.26 -5.48 15.92
C HIS A 216 -34.93 -6.14 17.26
N GLU A 217 -35.42 -5.60 18.39
CA GLU A 217 -35.28 -6.25 19.70
C GLU A 217 -36.16 -7.51 19.83
N GLY A 218 -37.24 -7.63 19.07
CA GLY A 218 -38.11 -8.82 19.11
C GLY A 218 -37.64 -10.02 18.28
N VAL A 219 -36.48 -9.96 17.64
CA VAL A 219 -35.96 -11.00 16.73
C VAL A 219 -34.75 -11.75 17.33
N PHE A 220 -34.42 -11.52 18.61
CA PHE A 220 -33.42 -12.28 19.35
C PHE A 220 -34.02 -12.96 20.58
#